data_AF-A0A7S2D456-F1
#
_entry.id   AF-A0A7S2D456-F1
#
_cell.length_a   1.000
_cell.length_b   1.000
_cell.length_c   1.000
_cell.angle_alpha   90.00
_cell.angle_beta   90.00
_cell.angle_gamma   90.00
#
_symmetry.space_group_name_H-M   'P 1'
#
loop_
_entity.id
_entity.type
_entity.pdbx_description
1 polymer ?
#
loop_
_entity_poly.entity_id
_entity_poly.type
_entity_poly.pdbx_seq_one_letter_code
_entity_poly.pdbx_strand_id
1 'polypeptide(L)'
;SSSFNDNTASGSGGAIRISKCTATIAASSFEANSVKGVGTTTYGGAINIEYNSQVRIVDSTFRLNFCSYNGGALAVSSSTLTVDSSTFESNLVTDAWGSGALLHMADSNISWSNTFVNYTSGDDTSTFISESSLSCSSSCSAGEYGDCDAIGDCWSCKQDSCFKCPVGKYSSKGAASKSECKSCPVGRASQTDGSPSCMVCSEGQYAGTNDTNGTDGVGVFLEATHCLSCPKGKTSRTNFSYYCEDCKAGKISTKGQSSCRDCEPGKYASFSGLRECTFCERGKYSKNHSATTCEKCDSPETSSIGAVDCSMCEKYYYRHDGKCKECPK
;
A
#
# COMPACT_ATOMS: atom_id res chain seq x y z
N SER A 1 32.97 -7.90 18.00
CA SER A 1 33.45 -7.61 16.64
C SER A 1 34.76 -8.32 16.43
N SER A 2 34.92 -8.95 15.27
CA SER A 2 36.14 -9.69 14.89
C SER A 2 36.58 -9.24 13.50
N SER A 3 37.89 -9.19 13.25
CA SER A 3 38.44 -8.85 11.94
C SER A 3 39.28 -10.00 11.43
N PHE A 4 39.02 -10.41 10.19
CA PHE A 4 39.75 -11.45 9.47
C PHE A 4 40.31 -10.83 8.21
N ASN A 5 41.60 -10.49 8.25
CA ASN A 5 42.27 -9.76 7.18
C ASN A 5 43.41 -10.59 6.62
N ASP A 6 43.56 -10.60 5.29
CA ASP A 6 44.69 -11.20 4.57
C ASP A 6 44.90 -12.71 4.84
N ASN A 7 43.86 -13.42 5.30
CA ASN A 7 43.98 -14.85 5.55
C ASN A 7 44.03 -15.62 4.22
N THR A 8 44.84 -16.67 4.17
CA THR A 8 44.99 -17.49 2.97
C THR A 8 44.84 -18.96 3.32
N ALA A 9 43.92 -19.66 2.64
CA ALA A 9 43.77 -21.10 2.73
C ALA A 9 44.11 -21.78 1.38
N SER A 10 44.52 -23.04 1.43
CA SER A 10 44.74 -23.86 0.22
C SER A 10 43.51 -24.66 -0.22
N GLY A 11 42.50 -24.78 0.64
CA GLY A 11 41.30 -25.60 0.43
C GLY A 11 40.02 -24.78 0.30
N SER A 12 39.41 -24.40 1.43
CA SER A 12 38.14 -23.66 1.44
C SER A 12 38.04 -22.76 2.66
N GLY A 13 37.31 -21.65 2.55
CA GLY A 13 37.10 -20.71 3.65
C GLY A 13 38.39 -19.99 4.01
N GLY A 14 38.79 -19.00 3.20
CA GLY A 14 40.07 -18.30 3.36
C GLY A 14 40.30 -17.74 4.78
N ALA A 15 39.23 -17.35 5.46
CA ALA A 15 39.23 -17.01 6.89
C ALA A 15 38.58 -18.08 7.77
N ILE A 16 37.36 -18.53 7.42
CA ILE A 16 36.57 -19.43 8.26
C ILE A 16 35.98 -20.57 7.44
N ARG A 17 36.08 -21.80 7.96
CA ARG A 17 35.34 -22.95 7.48
C ARG A 17 34.35 -23.42 8.56
N ILE A 18 33.09 -23.56 8.20
CA ILE A 18 31.98 -23.93 9.09
C ILE A 18 31.37 -25.25 8.59
N SER A 19 31.31 -26.24 9.46
CA SER A 19 31.00 -27.63 9.07
C SER A 19 30.24 -28.34 10.18
N LYS A 20 29.06 -28.89 9.86
CA LYS A 20 28.18 -29.63 10.79
C LYS A 20 27.88 -28.89 12.09
N CYS A 21 27.69 -27.57 12.02
CA CYS A 21 27.41 -26.77 13.21
C CYS A 21 26.50 -25.57 12.96
N THR A 22 26.03 -24.98 14.05
CA THR A 22 25.32 -23.70 14.06
C THR A 22 26.28 -22.60 14.44
N ALA A 23 26.29 -21.50 13.70
CA ALA A 23 27.16 -20.35 13.97
C ALA A 23 26.43 -19.02 13.75
N THR A 24 26.80 -18.01 14.54
CA THR A 24 26.41 -16.62 14.29
C THR A 24 27.67 -15.77 14.18
N ILE A 25 27.81 -15.05 13.07
CA ILE A 25 28.87 -14.10 12.83
C ILE A 25 28.22 -12.71 12.84
N ALA A 26 28.60 -11.88 13.79
CA ALA A 26 28.00 -10.57 13.99
C ALA A 26 29.08 -9.49 14.04
N ALA A 27 28.80 -8.30 13.49
CA ALA A 27 29.66 -7.13 13.59
C ALA A 27 31.14 -7.44 13.25
N SER A 28 31.37 -8.15 12.14
CA SER A 28 32.70 -8.66 11.77
C SER A 28 33.13 -8.22 10.37
N SER A 29 34.43 -8.05 10.17
CA SER A 29 35.03 -7.66 8.89
C SER A 29 35.87 -8.80 8.31
N PHE A 30 35.71 -9.05 7.01
CA PHE A 30 36.45 -10.02 6.22
C PHE A 30 37.05 -9.29 5.03
N GLU A 31 38.33 -8.96 5.11
CA GLU A 31 39.01 -8.15 4.09
C GLU A 31 40.19 -8.90 3.47
N ALA A 32 40.27 -8.90 2.14
CA ALA A 32 41.39 -9.47 1.40
C ALA A 32 41.71 -10.95 1.72
N ASN A 33 40.71 -11.72 2.20
CA ASN A 33 40.91 -13.15 2.45
C ASN A 33 40.89 -13.91 1.13
N SER A 34 41.70 -14.96 1.04
CA SER A 34 41.88 -15.68 -0.21
C SER A 34 41.93 -17.19 -0.03
N VAL A 35 41.47 -17.89 -1.06
CA VAL A 35 41.76 -19.31 -1.24
C VAL A 35 42.66 -19.46 -2.47
N LYS A 36 43.90 -19.90 -2.24
CA LYS A 36 44.93 -20.12 -3.27
C LYS A 36 45.14 -21.62 -3.45
N GLY A 37 44.19 -22.27 -4.11
CA GLY A 37 44.33 -23.65 -4.55
C GLY A 37 44.24 -23.73 -6.08
N VAL A 38 45.08 -24.59 -6.67
CA VAL A 38 45.03 -24.92 -8.10
C VAL A 38 44.13 -26.15 -8.24
N GLY A 39 42.89 -25.98 -8.71
CA GLY A 39 41.96 -27.10 -8.97
C GLY A 39 40.48 -26.81 -8.67
N THR A 40 39.59 -27.75 -9.03
CA THR A 40 38.12 -27.63 -9.06
C THR A 40 37.40 -27.83 -7.71
N THR A 41 38.08 -27.61 -6.57
CA THR A 41 37.53 -27.93 -5.23
C THR A 41 37.70 -26.82 -4.20
N THR A 42 38.01 -25.59 -4.63
CA THR A 42 38.16 -24.43 -3.74
C THR A 42 36.86 -23.63 -3.62
N TYR A 43 36.47 -23.30 -2.38
CA TYR A 43 35.17 -22.68 -2.08
C TYR A 43 35.28 -21.58 -1.03
N GLY A 44 34.65 -20.43 -1.25
CA GLY A 44 34.45 -19.39 -0.24
C GLY A 44 35.72 -18.63 0.10
N GLY A 45 36.01 -17.53 -0.61
CA GLY A 45 37.22 -16.73 -0.42
C GLY A 45 37.38 -16.17 1.00
N ALA A 46 36.26 -15.86 1.68
CA ALA A 46 36.25 -15.56 3.11
C ALA A 46 35.72 -16.75 3.93
N ILE A 47 34.51 -17.22 3.63
CA ILE A 47 33.82 -18.23 4.43
C ILE A 47 33.29 -19.36 3.56
N ASN A 48 33.56 -20.59 3.98
CA ASN A 48 32.93 -21.79 3.44
C ASN A 48 31.99 -22.43 4.48
N ILE A 49 30.77 -22.76 4.07
CA ILE A 49 29.70 -23.33 4.90
C ILE A 49 29.22 -24.63 4.27
N GLU A 50 29.26 -25.73 5.03
CA GLU A 50 29.00 -27.07 4.47
C GLU A 50 28.36 -28.02 5.47
N TYR A 51 27.82 -29.13 4.93
CA TYR A 51 27.34 -30.29 5.69
C TYR A 51 26.28 -29.97 6.76
N ASN A 52 25.11 -29.54 6.32
CA ASN A 52 23.94 -29.27 7.17
C ASN A 52 24.23 -28.26 8.29
N SER A 53 25.01 -27.25 7.96
CA SER A 53 25.30 -26.14 8.88
C SER A 53 24.17 -25.10 8.85
N GLN A 54 23.97 -24.41 9.97
CA GLN A 54 23.01 -23.30 10.08
C GLN A 54 23.76 -22.03 10.50
N VAL A 55 23.91 -21.09 9.58
CA VAL A 55 24.74 -19.91 9.82
C VAL A 55 23.90 -18.65 9.69
N ARG A 56 24.10 -17.71 10.62
CA ARG A 56 23.58 -16.35 10.52
C ARG A 56 24.73 -15.36 10.47
N ILE A 57 24.77 -14.52 9.45
CA ILE A 57 25.71 -13.41 9.31
C ILE A 57 24.90 -12.11 9.48
N VAL A 58 25.33 -11.25 10.39
CA VAL A 58 24.65 -9.98 10.68
C VAL A 58 25.65 -8.84 10.84
N ASP A 59 25.31 -7.64 10.36
CA ASP A 59 26.12 -6.41 10.51
C ASP A 59 27.59 -6.58 10.12
N SER A 60 27.89 -7.36 9.08
CA SER A 60 29.25 -7.77 8.74
C SER A 60 29.67 -7.25 7.36
N THR A 61 30.97 -7.07 7.14
CA THR A 61 31.51 -6.54 5.88
C THR A 61 32.48 -7.53 5.24
N PHE A 62 32.32 -7.78 3.95
CA PHE A 62 33.14 -8.67 3.13
C PHE A 62 33.71 -7.89 1.95
N ARG A 63 34.99 -7.57 1.99
CA ARG A 63 35.67 -6.76 0.98
C ARG A 63 36.86 -7.47 0.39
N LEU A 64 37.03 -7.36 -0.93
CA LEU A 64 38.25 -7.81 -1.62
C LEU A 64 38.58 -9.29 -1.39
N ASN A 65 37.61 -10.12 -1.01
CA ASN A 65 37.85 -11.54 -0.81
C ASN A 65 37.90 -12.26 -2.15
N PHE A 66 38.72 -13.30 -2.21
CA PHE A 66 39.11 -13.93 -3.46
C PHE A 66 39.04 -15.46 -3.37
N CYS A 67 38.43 -16.10 -4.36
CA CYS A 67 38.51 -17.55 -4.52
C CYS A 67 38.88 -17.86 -5.97
N SER A 68 39.78 -18.83 -6.19
CA SER A 68 40.14 -19.22 -7.57
C SER A 68 38.97 -19.88 -8.32
N TYR A 69 38.11 -20.63 -7.60
CA TYR A 69 37.08 -21.46 -8.23
C TYR A 69 35.64 -21.01 -7.91
N ASN A 70 35.11 -21.16 -6.69
CA ASN A 70 33.69 -20.86 -6.41
C ASN A 70 33.48 -19.99 -5.17
N GLY A 71 32.64 -18.96 -5.27
CA GLY A 71 32.21 -18.14 -4.13
C GLY A 71 33.31 -17.18 -3.66
N GLY A 72 33.44 -16.02 -4.30
CA GLY A 72 34.52 -15.07 -4.00
C GLY A 72 34.51 -14.54 -2.56
N ALA A 73 33.32 -14.33 -1.97
CA ALA A 73 33.18 -14.09 -0.54
C ALA A 73 32.72 -15.35 0.21
N LEU A 74 31.60 -15.92 -0.24
CA LEU A 74 30.90 -16.99 0.47
C LEU A 74 30.68 -18.20 -0.43
N ALA A 75 30.80 -19.40 0.14
CA ALA A 75 30.30 -20.63 -0.47
C ALA A 75 29.47 -21.43 0.53
N VAL A 76 28.33 -21.94 0.07
CA VAL A 76 27.36 -22.67 0.90
C VAL A 76 26.92 -23.95 0.18
N SER A 77 27.07 -25.08 0.85
CA SER A 77 26.67 -26.40 0.33
C SER A 77 25.86 -27.21 1.34
N SER A 78 24.75 -27.78 0.90
CA SER A 78 23.83 -28.59 1.70
C SER A 78 23.53 -27.99 3.08
N SER A 79 23.33 -26.67 3.16
CA SER A 79 23.30 -25.90 4.41
C SER A 79 22.30 -24.74 4.35
N THR A 80 22.08 -24.07 5.48
CA THR A 80 21.22 -22.87 5.57
C THR A 80 22.05 -21.65 5.97
N LEU A 81 21.91 -20.57 5.21
CA LEU A 81 22.54 -19.28 5.52
C LEU A 81 21.48 -18.17 5.59
N THR A 82 21.53 -17.35 6.63
CA THR A 82 20.81 -16.08 6.70
C THR A 82 21.81 -14.94 6.76
N VAL A 83 21.68 -13.97 5.85
CA VAL A 83 22.50 -12.76 5.81
C VAL A 83 21.61 -11.55 6.04
N ASP A 84 21.96 -10.76 7.05
CA ASP A 84 21.21 -9.58 7.46
C ASP A 84 22.16 -8.39 7.60
N SER A 85 21.74 -7.22 7.11
CA SER A 85 22.38 -5.93 7.39
C SER A 85 23.89 -5.91 7.10
N SER A 86 24.34 -6.68 6.11
CA SER A 86 25.76 -6.88 5.81
C SER A 86 26.18 -6.21 4.50
N THR A 87 27.47 -6.08 4.24
CA THR A 87 28.00 -5.44 3.03
C THR A 87 28.99 -6.36 2.33
N PHE A 88 28.87 -6.50 1.02
CA PHE A 88 29.79 -7.26 0.18
C PHE A 88 30.29 -6.38 -0.96
N GLU A 89 31.59 -6.19 -1.07
CA GLU A 89 32.14 -5.28 -2.07
C GLU A 89 33.43 -5.79 -2.69
N SER A 90 33.53 -5.72 -4.02
CA SER A 90 34.78 -6.05 -4.74
C SER A 90 35.33 -7.45 -4.45
N ASN A 91 34.44 -8.42 -4.18
CA ASN A 91 34.82 -9.83 -4.06
C ASN A 91 34.90 -10.47 -5.46
N LEU A 92 35.87 -11.38 -5.64
CA LEU A 92 36.32 -11.82 -6.97
C LEU A 92 36.48 -13.34 -7.07
N VAL A 93 36.17 -13.86 -8.25
CA VAL A 93 36.57 -15.19 -8.73
C VAL A 93 37.31 -15.06 -10.06
N THR A 94 38.34 -15.88 -10.31
CA THR A 94 39.13 -15.84 -11.55
C THR A 94 38.75 -16.91 -12.59
N ASP A 95 38.22 -18.07 -12.18
CA ASP A 95 37.79 -19.12 -13.12
C ASP A 95 36.26 -19.10 -13.28
N ALA A 96 35.77 -18.55 -14.39
CA ALA A 96 34.41 -18.03 -14.55
C ALA A 96 33.29 -19.01 -14.97
N TRP A 97 33.49 -20.33 -14.89
CA TRP A 97 32.48 -21.29 -15.39
C TRP A 97 31.41 -21.60 -14.33
N GLY A 98 30.45 -20.69 -14.17
CA GLY A 98 29.32 -20.86 -13.25
C GLY A 98 29.70 -20.63 -11.79
N SER A 99 30.49 -19.59 -11.53
CA SER A 99 31.19 -19.45 -10.27
C SER A 99 30.92 -18.09 -9.64
N GLY A 100 29.92 -18.05 -8.77
CA GLY A 100 29.46 -16.84 -8.08
C GLY A 100 30.59 -15.98 -7.52
N ALA A 101 30.81 -14.80 -8.08
CA ALA A 101 31.83 -13.85 -7.61
C ALA A 101 31.55 -13.37 -6.16
N LEU A 102 30.29 -13.33 -5.77
CA LEU A 102 29.84 -13.10 -4.40
C LEU A 102 29.64 -14.44 -3.66
N LEU A 103 28.80 -15.31 -4.23
CA LEU A 103 28.20 -16.44 -3.54
C LEU A 103 28.05 -17.66 -4.47
N HIS A 104 28.54 -18.81 -4.01
CA HIS A 104 28.22 -20.11 -4.60
C HIS A 104 27.25 -20.89 -3.70
N MET A 105 26.19 -21.46 -4.30
CA MET A 105 25.16 -22.23 -3.60
C MET A 105 24.86 -23.57 -4.28
N ALA A 106 24.88 -24.65 -3.50
CA ALA A 106 24.44 -25.98 -3.91
C ALA A 106 23.57 -26.64 -2.81
N ASP A 107 22.41 -27.19 -3.19
CA ASP A 107 21.45 -27.85 -2.28
C ASP A 107 21.16 -27.08 -0.98
N SER A 108 21.10 -25.76 -1.05
CA SER A 108 21.09 -24.89 0.13
C SER A 108 19.90 -23.93 0.17
N ASN A 109 19.59 -23.42 1.36
CA ASN A 109 18.55 -22.40 1.57
C ASN A 109 19.20 -21.12 2.06
N ILE A 110 19.02 -20.02 1.33
CA ILE A 110 19.60 -18.74 1.71
C ILE A 110 18.56 -17.62 1.74
N SER A 111 18.64 -16.79 2.78
CA SER A 111 17.82 -15.61 2.94
C SER A 111 18.69 -14.37 3.13
N TRP A 112 18.45 -13.36 2.30
CA TRP A 112 19.13 -12.07 2.35
C TRP A 112 18.13 -10.99 2.75
N SER A 113 18.52 -10.18 3.72
CA SER A 113 17.78 -9.00 4.17
C SER A 113 18.77 -7.88 4.43
N ASN A 114 18.41 -6.65 4.07
CA ASN A 114 19.21 -5.45 4.40
C ASN A 114 20.68 -5.49 3.94
N THR A 115 21.03 -6.32 2.96
CA THR A 115 22.42 -6.60 2.62
C THR A 115 22.81 -5.90 1.33
N PHE A 116 23.90 -5.12 1.36
CA PHE A 116 24.43 -4.35 0.24
C PHE A 116 25.48 -5.15 -0.53
N VAL A 117 25.43 -5.12 -1.87
CA VAL A 117 26.40 -5.78 -2.75
C VAL A 117 26.88 -4.80 -3.82
N ASN A 118 28.20 -4.59 -3.94
CA ASN A 118 28.79 -3.69 -4.91
C ASN A 118 29.96 -4.33 -5.67
N TYR A 119 29.96 -4.18 -6.99
CA TYR A 119 31.09 -4.49 -7.89
C TYR A 119 31.70 -5.90 -7.67
N THR A 120 30.99 -6.97 -8.02
CA THR A 120 31.50 -8.35 -7.93
C THR A 120 31.88 -8.89 -9.32
N SER A 121 33.00 -8.42 -9.86
CA SER A 121 33.64 -8.86 -11.13
C SER A 121 32.79 -8.74 -12.43
N GLY A 122 33.47 -8.68 -13.57
CA GLY A 122 32.94 -8.20 -14.87
C GLY A 122 32.18 -9.21 -15.75
N ASP A 123 31.67 -10.31 -15.21
CA ASP A 123 30.79 -11.25 -15.91
C ASP A 123 29.50 -11.47 -15.09
N ASP A 124 28.37 -11.65 -15.78
CA ASP A 124 26.98 -11.71 -15.25
C ASP A 124 26.68 -12.83 -14.22
N THR A 125 27.69 -13.51 -13.68
CA THR A 125 27.55 -14.63 -12.73
C THR A 125 27.76 -14.23 -11.28
N SER A 126 27.45 -13.00 -10.88
CA SER A 126 27.69 -12.48 -9.51
C SER A 126 27.24 -13.42 -8.39
N THR A 127 26.15 -14.16 -8.58
CA THR A 127 25.68 -15.25 -7.70
C THR A 127 25.43 -16.50 -8.53
N PHE A 128 26.04 -17.64 -8.16
CA PHE A 128 25.75 -18.93 -8.79
C PHE A 128 24.87 -19.79 -7.88
N ILE A 129 23.75 -20.25 -8.43
CA ILE A 129 22.73 -21.02 -7.71
C ILE A 129 22.43 -22.29 -8.52
N SER A 130 22.78 -23.45 -8.00
CA SER A 130 22.33 -24.75 -8.53
C SER A 130 21.46 -25.45 -7.50
N GLU A 131 20.27 -25.90 -7.91
CA GLU A 131 19.37 -26.75 -7.10
C GLU A 131 19.10 -26.21 -5.68
N SER A 132 19.01 -24.88 -5.52
CA SER A 132 18.92 -24.18 -4.22
C SER A 132 17.80 -23.14 -4.19
N SER A 133 17.39 -22.70 -2.99
CA SER A 133 16.38 -21.63 -2.82
C SER A 133 16.98 -20.32 -2.31
N LEU A 134 16.60 -19.20 -2.93
CA LEU A 134 17.05 -17.84 -2.57
C LEU A 134 15.83 -16.96 -2.27
N SER A 135 15.84 -16.27 -1.12
CA SER A 135 14.82 -15.30 -0.72
C SER A 135 15.45 -13.95 -0.38
N CYS A 136 14.88 -12.86 -0.90
CA CYS A 136 15.41 -11.51 -0.77
C CYS A 136 14.31 -10.53 -0.29
N SER A 137 14.67 -9.52 0.50
CA SER A 137 13.76 -8.46 0.96
C SER A 137 14.44 -7.08 0.95
N SER A 138 13.71 -6.03 0.55
CA SER A 138 14.19 -4.64 0.59
C SER A 138 14.43 -4.17 2.03
N SER A 139 15.40 -3.29 2.25
CA SER A 139 15.69 -2.71 3.56
C SER A 139 14.76 -1.59 4.01
N CYS A 140 13.89 -1.13 3.13
CA CYS A 140 12.97 -0.06 3.45
C CYS A 140 11.80 -0.57 4.27
N SER A 141 11.38 0.24 5.23
CA SER A 141 10.26 -0.14 6.10
C SER A 141 8.95 -0.14 5.31
N ALA A 142 7.89 -0.70 5.90
CA ALA A 142 6.56 -0.57 5.33
C ALA A 142 6.24 0.93 5.09
N GLY A 143 5.78 1.23 3.88
CA GLY A 143 5.50 2.57 3.40
C GLY A 143 6.64 3.22 2.64
N GLU A 144 7.82 2.62 2.58
CA GLU A 144 9.00 3.18 1.92
C GLU A 144 9.40 2.39 0.67
N TYR A 145 10.25 2.99 -0.17
CA TYR A 145 10.90 2.38 -1.31
C TYR A 145 12.39 2.74 -1.37
N GLY A 146 13.22 1.83 -1.86
CA GLY A 146 14.66 2.04 -2.04
C GLY A 146 15.06 2.29 -3.49
N ASP A 147 16.35 2.50 -3.69
CA ASP A 147 17.04 2.40 -4.98
C ASP A 147 17.87 1.11 -4.94
N CYS A 148 17.28 0.01 -5.44
CA CYS A 148 17.83 -1.34 -5.28
C CYS A 148 18.32 -1.91 -6.62
N ASP A 149 19.56 -2.40 -6.61
CA ASP A 149 20.21 -3.05 -7.74
C ASP A 149 19.84 -4.54 -7.81
N ALA A 150 19.72 -5.07 -9.04
CA ALA A 150 19.41 -6.48 -9.25
C ALA A 150 20.62 -7.39 -8.98
N ILE A 151 20.40 -8.51 -8.30
CA ILE A 151 21.36 -9.60 -8.10
C ILE A 151 20.71 -10.89 -8.62
N GLY A 152 20.87 -11.20 -9.92
CA GLY A 152 20.08 -12.25 -10.57
C GLY A 152 18.58 -11.91 -10.55
N ASP A 153 17.74 -12.81 -10.02
CA ASP A 153 16.30 -12.59 -9.81
C ASP A 153 15.96 -11.84 -8.48
N CYS A 154 16.97 -11.34 -7.77
CA CYS A 154 16.83 -10.64 -6.49
C CYS A 154 17.17 -9.14 -6.59
N TRP A 155 16.89 -8.38 -5.52
CA TRP A 155 17.25 -6.95 -5.39
C TRP A 155 17.95 -6.65 -4.05
N SER A 156 19.00 -5.81 -4.08
CA SER A 156 19.76 -5.32 -2.92
C SER A 156 19.80 -3.78 -2.94
N CYS A 157 19.48 -3.13 -1.82
CA CYS A 157 19.29 -1.69 -1.75
C CYS A 157 20.51 -0.96 -1.19
N LYS A 158 20.85 0.22 -1.73
CA LYS A 158 21.78 1.14 -1.05
C LYS A 158 21.20 1.56 0.30
N GLN A 159 21.96 1.36 1.38
CA GLN A 159 21.47 1.42 2.76
C GLN A 159 21.11 2.84 3.29
N ASP A 160 21.17 3.90 2.48
CA ASP A 160 20.93 5.29 2.92
C ASP A 160 19.93 6.08 2.04
N SER A 161 19.01 5.41 1.34
CA SER A 161 18.05 6.11 0.48
C SER A 161 16.68 5.42 0.45
N CYS A 162 16.09 5.17 1.62
CA CYS A 162 14.67 4.83 1.70
C CYS A 162 13.83 6.10 1.60
N PHE A 163 13.03 6.15 0.54
CA PHE A 163 12.11 7.24 0.27
C PHE A 163 10.70 6.81 0.62
N LYS A 164 9.88 7.75 1.08
CA LYS A 164 8.48 7.48 1.37
C LYS A 164 7.70 7.24 0.08
N CYS A 165 6.92 6.16 0.02
CA CYS A 165 5.93 5.98 -1.05
C CYS A 165 5.00 7.20 -1.06
N PRO A 166 4.74 7.80 -2.23
CA PRO A 166 3.95 9.02 -2.32
C PRO A 166 2.50 8.77 -1.89
N VAL A 167 1.79 9.84 -1.52
CA VAL A 167 0.33 9.83 -1.33
C VAL A 167 -0.40 9.10 -2.45
N GLY A 168 -1.52 8.44 -2.11
CA GLY A 168 -2.23 7.55 -3.03
C GLY A 168 -1.51 6.22 -3.30
N LYS A 169 -0.30 6.00 -2.77
CA LYS A 169 0.40 4.71 -2.84
C LYS A 169 0.78 4.21 -1.44
N TYR A 170 1.15 2.93 -1.37
CA TYR A 170 1.59 2.26 -0.15
C TYR A 170 2.58 1.12 -0.44
N SER A 171 3.30 0.68 0.59
CA SER A 171 4.03 -0.59 0.56
C SER A 171 3.88 -1.30 1.90
N SER A 172 3.47 -2.57 1.91
CA SER A 172 3.27 -3.29 3.18
C SER A 172 4.54 -3.83 3.80
N LYS A 173 5.65 -3.91 3.05
CA LYS A 173 6.91 -4.54 3.48
C LYS A 173 8.18 -3.82 2.99
N GLY A 174 8.05 -2.58 2.50
CA GLY A 174 9.12 -1.93 1.73
C GLY A 174 9.08 -2.33 0.26
N ALA A 175 9.31 -1.36 -0.62
CA ALA A 175 9.38 -1.57 -2.07
C ALA A 175 10.83 -1.44 -2.56
N ALA A 176 11.21 -2.19 -3.60
CA ALA A 176 12.58 -2.10 -4.15
C ALA A 176 12.78 -0.88 -5.06
N SER A 177 11.68 -0.25 -5.52
CA SER A 177 11.70 0.92 -6.39
C SER A 177 10.44 1.78 -6.20
N LYS A 178 10.47 3.04 -6.66
CA LYS A 178 9.30 3.93 -6.62
C LYS A 178 8.09 3.35 -7.37
N SER A 179 8.34 2.62 -8.45
CA SER A 179 7.32 1.94 -9.25
C SER A 179 6.61 0.81 -8.51
N GLU A 180 7.24 0.22 -7.52
CA GLU A 180 6.68 -0.88 -6.73
C GLU A 180 5.84 -0.43 -5.54
N CYS A 181 5.83 0.88 -5.23
CA CYS A 181 4.80 1.45 -4.36
C CYS A 181 3.43 1.16 -4.99
N LYS A 182 2.61 0.34 -4.32
CA LYS A 182 1.32 -0.10 -4.80
C LYS A 182 0.32 1.04 -4.72
N SER A 183 -0.40 1.30 -5.81
CA SER A 183 -1.50 2.26 -5.83
C SER A 183 -2.60 1.83 -4.85
N CYS A 184 -3.19 2.80 -4.14
CA CYS A 184 -4.36 2.54 -3.32
C CYS A 184 -5.49 2.03 -4.22
N PRO A 185 -6.05 0.84 -3.91
CA PRO A 185 -7.12 0.27 -4.71
C PRO A 185 -8.42 1.04 -4.47
N VAL A 186 -9.43 0.75 -5.28
CA VAL A 186 -10.76 1.38 -5.23
C VAL A 186 -11.31 1.48 -3.81
N GLY A 187 -11.82 2.67 -3.48
CA GLY A 187 -12.45 2.90 -2.19
C GLY A 187 -11.49 3.02 -1.00
N ARG A 188 -10.19 3.08 -1.26
CA ARG A 188 -9.16 3.32 -0.25
C ARG A 188 -8.30 4.51 -0.60
N ALA A 189 -7.75 5.15 0.42
CA ALA A 189 -6.92 6.33 0.26
C ALA A 189 -5.62 6.29 1.07
N SER A 190 -4.65 7.12 0.71
CA SER A 190 -3.41 7.35 1.46
C SER A 190 -3.07 8.83 1.43
N GLN A 191 -3.27 9.52 2.56
CA GLN A 191 -3.13 10.98 2.66
C GLN A 191 -1.69 11.43 2.91
N THR A 192 -0.86 10.54 3.44
CA THR A 192 0.49 10.85 3.89
C THR A 192 1.50 10.00 3.14
N ASP A 193 2.60 10.63 2.72
CA ASP A 193 3.76 9.90 2.22
C ASP A 193 4.22 8.88 3.27
N GLY A 194 4.64 7.71 2.83
CA GLY A 194 5.20 6.70 3.73
C GLY A 194 4.14 5.77 4.31
N SER A 195 2.94 5.74 3.75
CA SER A 195 1.85 4.94 4.31
C SER A 195 2.10 3.44 4.08
N PRO A 196 2.06 2.60 5.13
CA PRO A 196 2.26 1.15 4.99
C PRO A 196 1.02 0.44 4.42
N SER A 197 -0.13 1.12 4.40
CA SER A 197 -1.40 0.62 3.86
C SER A 197 -2.33 1.79 3.52
N CYS A 198 -3.37 1.51 2.73
CA CYS A 198 -4.41 2.49 2.42
C CYS A 198 -5.60 2.37 3.36
N MET A 199 -6.03 3.50 3.92
CA MET A 199 -7.22 3.61 4.75
C MET A 199 -8.48 3.35 3.93
N VAL A 200 -9.47 2.72 4.54
CA VAL A 200 -10.77 2.45 3.90
C VAL A 200 -11.65 3.69 3.99
N CYS A 201 -12.27 4.10 2.89
CA CYS A 201 -13.32 5.11 2.94
C CYS A 201 -14.60 4.45 3.46
N SER A 202 -15.04 4.92 4.63
CA SER A 202 -16.22 4.40 5.31
C SER A 202 -17.52 4.85 4.63
N GLU A 203 -18.64 4.28 5.05
CA GLU A 203 -19.96 4.76 4.63
C GLU A 203 -20.10 6.28 4.79
N GLY A 204 -20.79 6.93 3.84
CA GLY A 204 -20.88 8.38 3.77
C GLY A 204 -19.62 9.07 3.23
N GLN A 205 -18.56 8.32 2.90
CA GLN A 205 -17.35 8.81 2.27
C GLN A 205 -17.06 8.12 0.93
N TYR A 206 -16.19 8.74 0.14
CA TYR A 206 -15.70 8.19 -1.12
C TYR A 206 -14.20 8.49 -1.32
N ALA A 207 -13.50 7.59 -2.01
CA ALA A 207 -12.08 7.73 -2.32
C ALA A 207 -11.86 8.76 -3.44
N GLY A 208 -11.17 9.86 -3.15
CA GLY A 208 -10.93 10.96 -4.09
C GLY A 208 -9.57 11.63 -3.90
N THR A 209 -9.33 12.71 -4.66
CA THR A 209 -8.18 13.61 -4.49
C THR A 209 -8.66 15.01 -4.08
N ASN A 210 -7.82 15.80 -3.41
CA ASN A 210 -8.19 17.16 -2.98
C ASN A 210 -8.27 18.17 -4.14
N ASP A 211 -7.86 17.74 -5.33
CA ASP A 211 -7.77 18.49 -6.56
C ASP A 211 -9.17 18.62 -7.19
N THR A 212 -10.01 19.46 -6.61
CA THR A 212 -11.28 20.01 -7.14
C THR A 212 -12.43 19.02 -7.47
N ASN A 213 -12.18 17.72 -7.63
CA ASN A 213 -13.20 16.66 -7.82
C ASN A 213 -13.91 16.27 -6.51
N GLY A 214 -13.55 16.88 -5.39
CA GLY A 214 -14.06 16.56 -4.06
C GLY A 214 -15.47 17.08 -3.72
N THR A 215 -16.22 17.64 -4.67
CA THR A 215 -17.46 18.38 -4.39
C THR A 215 -18.72 17.84 -5.08
N ASP A 216 -18.56 17.06 -6.14
CA ASP A 216 -19.67 16.47 -6.91
C ASP A 216 -19.98 15.02 -6.51
N GLY A 217 -19.17 14.42 -5.62
CA GLY A 217 -19.32 13.05 -5.17
C GLY A 217 -18.77 12.02 -6.16
N VAL A 218 -17.91 12.42 -7.10
CA VAL A 218 -17.24 11.51 -8.04
C VAL A 218 -15.75 11.49 -7.68
N GLY A 219 -15.25 10.34 -7.26
CA GLY A 219 -13.87 10.16 -6.85
C GLY A 219 -12.99 9.54 -7.94
N VAL A 220 -11.87 8.97 -7.50
CA VAL A 220 -10.90 8.31 -8.38
C VAL A 220 -10.87 6.82 -8.09
N PHE A 221 -10.65 6.02 -9.13
CA PHE A 221 -10.68 4.57 -9.02
C PHE A 221 -9.40 3.99 -8.37
N LEU A 222 -8.26 4.64 -8.56
CA LEU A 222 -6.96 4.29 -8.00
C LEU A 222 -6.25 5.55 -7.49
N GLU A 223 -5.26 5.36 -6.62
CA GLU A 223 -4.38 6.42 -6.14
C GLU A 223 -5.10 7.57 -5.42
N ALA A 224 -6.28 7.28 -4.83
CA ALA A 224 -6.97 8.27 -4.03
C ALA A 224 -6.09 8.70 -2.85
N THR A 225 -6.00 10.00 -2.67
CA THR A 225 -5.23 10.57 -1.57
C THR A 225 -6.11 10.75 -0.35
N HIS A 226 -7.42 10.99 -0.50
CA HIS A 226 -8.33 11.29 0.60
C HIS A 226 -9.61 10.45 0.59
N CYS A 227 -10.19 10.23 1.77
CA CYS A 227 -11.58 9.83 1.92
C CYS A 227 -12.43 11.07 2.15
N LEU A 228 -13.22 11.44 1.15
CA LEU A 228 -14.00 12.67 1.12
C LEU A 228 -15.45 12.37 1.51
N SER A 229 -16.07 13.23 2.31
CA SER A 229 -17.49 13.08 2.65
C SER A 229 -18.37 13.31 1.42
N CYS A 230 -19.39 12.47 1.23
CA CYS A 230 -20.39 12.68 0.19
C CYS A 230 -21.04 14.07 0.31
N PRO A 231 -21.23 14.79 -0.81
CA PRO A 231 -21.87 16.10 -0.79
C PRO A 231 -23.36 16.00 -0.42
N LYS A 232 -23.96 17.13 -0.05
CA LYS A 232 -25.41 17.20 0.21
C LYS A 232 -26.20 16.66 -0.99
N GLY A 233 -27.26 15.91 -0.71
CA GLY A 233 -28.08 15.26 -1.74
C GLY A 233 -27.49 13.95 -2.29
N LYS A 234 -26.28 13.54 -1.87
CA LYS A 234 -25.67 12.26 -2.23
C LYS A 234 -25.25 11.45 -1.02
N THR A 235 -25.11 10.14 -1.18
CA THR A 235 -24.74 9.21 -0.10
C THR A 235 -23.88 8.07 -0.62
N SER A 236 -23.14 7.43 0.29
CA SER A 236 -22.48 6.15 0.04
C SER A 236 -22.88 5.19 1.15
N ARG A 237 -23.49 4.07 0.79
CA ARG A 237 -24.06 3.12 1.76
C ARG A 237 -23.07 2.04 2.20
N THR A 238 -21.93 1.94 1.52
CA THR A 238 -20.97 0.85 1.72
C THR A 238 -19.57 1.41 1.86
N ASN A 239 -18.76 0.73 2.67
CA ASN A 239 -17.31 0.90 2.66
C ASN A 239 -16.74 0.66 1.25
N PHE A 240 -15.53 1.16 1.00
CA PHE A 240 -14.83 1.02 -0.29
C PHE A 240 -15.51 1.73 -1.46
N SER A 241 -16.28 2.78 -1.19
CA SER A 241 -16.87 3.58 -2.26
C SER A 241 -15.87 4.56 -2.86
N TYR A 242 -15.91 4.75 -4.17
CA TYR A 242 -15.18 5.81 -4.89
C TYR A 242 -16.12 6.85 -5.50
N TYR A 243 -17.43 6.70 -5.32
CA TYR A 243 -18.43 7.67 -5.73
C TYR A 243 -19.60 7.68 -4.74
N CYS A 244 -20.42 8.72 -4.81
CA CYS A 244 -21.64 8.88 -4.05
C CYS A 244 -22.85 8.84 -4.98
N GLU A 245 -23.88 8.12 -4.57
CA GLU A 245 -25.15 8.01 -5.27
C GLU A 245 -26.08 9.16 -4.89
N ASP A 246 -26.81 9.69 -5.87
CA ASP A 246 -27.84 10.70 -5.64
C ASP A 246 -29.00 10.14 -4.81
N CYS A 247 -29.46 10.93 -3.84
CA CYS A 247 -30.72 10.68 -3.18
C CYS A 247 -31.86 10.84 -4.19
N LYS A 248 -32.66 9.79 -4.36
CA LYS A 248 -33.84 9.82 -5.25
C LYS A 248 -34.80 10.94 -4.84
N ALA A 249 -35.61 11.40 -5.80
CA ALA A 249 -36.69 12.34 -5.54
C ALA A 249 -37.53 11.90 -4.32
N GLY A 250 -37.97 12.89 -3.54
CA GLY A 250 -38.57 12.70 -2.23
C GLY A 250 -37.57 12.60 -1.08
N LYS A 251 -36.27 12.43 -1.34
CA LYS A 251 -35.24 12.27 -0.30
C LYS A 251 -34.08 13.24 -0.49
N ILE A 252 -33.41 13.53 0.62
CA ILE A 252 -32.22 14.38 0.68
C ILE A 252 -31.16 13.76 1.59
N SER A 253 -29.95 14.31 1.61
CA SER A 253 -28.92 13.99 2.59
C SER A 253 -28.11 15.24 2.97
N THR A 254 -27.58 15.26 4.19
CA THR A 254 -26.54 16.21 4.58
C THR A 254 -25.16 15.68 4.22
N LYS A 255 -24.16 16.56 4.22
CA LYS A 255 -22.77 16.18 3.91
C LYS A 255 -22.32 15.01 4.80
N GLY A 256 -21.76 13.98 4.18
CA GLY A 256 -21.19 12.80 4.86
C GLY A 256 -22.21 11.78 5.37
N GLN A 257 -23.50 11.90 5.03
CA GLN A 257 -24.47 10.86 5.39
C GLN A 257 -24.30 9.60 4.54
N SER A 258 -24.43 8.45 5.19
CA SER A 258 -24.42 7.13 4.53
C SER A 258 -25.77 6.75 3.92
N SER A 259 -26.86 7.43 4.30
CA SER A 259 -28.21 7.14 3.85
C SER A 259 -29.02 8.41 3.62
N CYS A 260 -29.96 8.32 2.67
CA CYS A 260 -30.87 9.41 2.34
C CYS A 260 -32.03 9.42 3.32
N ARG A 261 -32.41 10.62 3.78
CA ARG A 261 -33.59 10.84 4.61
C ARG A 261 -34.75 11.35 3.77
N ASP A 262 -35.96 11.00 4.18
CA ASP A 262 -37.18 11.42 3.52
C ASP A 262 -37.43 12.91 3.76
N CYS A 263 -38.07 13.57 2.79
CA CYS A 263 -38.71 14.84 3.05
C CYS A 263 -39.94 14.62 3.93
N GLU A 264 -39.97 15.31 5.07
CA GLU A 264 -41.10 15.33 5.99
C GLU A 264 -42.37 15.87 5.31
N PRO A 265 -43.57 15.49 5.80
CA PRO A 265 -44.83 16.07 5.35
C PRO A 265 -44.81 17.61 5.31
N GLY A 266 -45.50 18.18 4.32
CA GLY A 266 -45.45 19.61 4.01
C GLY A 266 -44.22 20.06 3.23
N LYS A 267 -43.28 19.15 2.94
CA LYS A 267 -42.12 19.40 2.08
C LYS A 267 -42.02 18.35 0.98
N TYR A 268 -41.23 18.66 -0.05
CA TYR A 268 -40.98 17.76 -1.17
C TYR A 268 -39.55 17.89 -1.71
N ALA A 269 -39.11 16.88 -2.45
CA ALA A 269 -37.91 16.92 -3.26
C ALA A 269 -38.21 16.48 -4.69
N SER A 270 -38.17 17.41 -5.64
CA SER A 270 -38.68 17.18 -7.00
C SER A 270 -37.79 16.36 -7.91
N PHE A 271 -36.50 16.27 -7.63
CA PHE A 271 -35.54 15.54 -8.46
C PHE A 271 -34.44 14.89 -7.61
N SER A 272 -33.74 13.93 -8.21
CA SER A 272 -32.64 13.21 -7.56
C SER A 272 -31.44 14.13 -7.31
N GLY A 273 -30.77 13.98 -6.18
CA GLY A 273 -29.62 14.80 -5.81
C GLY A 273 -30.01 16.17 -5.22
N LEU A 274 -31.30 16.40 -4.95
CA LEU A 274 -31.73 17.64 -4.31
C LEU A 274 -31.07 17.77 -2.93
N ARG A 275 -30.54 18.97 -2.65
CA ARG A 275 -29.72 19.22 -1.47
C ARG A 275 -30.55 19.44 -0.20
N GLU A 276 -31.76 19.99 -0.35
CA GLU A 276 -32.66 20.36 0.75
C GLU A 276 -34.11 20.23 0.29
N CYS A 277 -35.01 19.81 1.19
CA CYS A 277 -36.43 19.68 0.88
C CYS A 277 -37.08 21.06 0.76
N THR A 278 -37.88 21.26 -0.27
CA THR A 278 -38.63 22.50 -0.52
C THR A 278 -39.98 22.45 0.19
N PHE A 279 -40.38 23.54 0.85
CA PHE A 279 -41.73 23.63 1.44
C PHE A 279 -42.81 23.69 0.36
N CYS A 280 -43.96 23.07 0.62
CA CYS A 280 -45.15 23.32 -0.19
C CYS A 280 -45.53 24.79 -0.14
N GLU A 281 -45.69 25.42 -1.29
CA GLU A 281 -46.13 26.81 -1.40
C GLU A 281 -47.56 26.97 -0.87
N ARG A 282 -47.95 28.22 -0.59
CA ARG A 282 -49.32 28.57 -0.19
C ARG A 282 -50.34 28.01 -1.20
N GLY A 283 -51.42 27.40 -0.70
CA GLY A 283 -52.44 26.77 -1.54
C GLY A 283 -52.07 25.38 -2.07
N LYS A 284 -50.93 24.83 -1.66
CA LYS A 284 -50.52 23.45 -1.89
C LYS A 284 -50.19 22.75 -0.56
N TYR A 285 -50.23 21.43 -0.54
CA TYR A 285 -49.96 20.63 0.64
C TYR A 285 -49.30 19.30 0.30
N SER A 286 -48.72 18.62 1.29
CA SER A 286 -48.20 17.26 1.16
C SER A 286 -48.41 16.47 2.45
N LYS A 287 -49.19 15.39 2.39
CA LYS A 287 -49.53 14.54 3.55
C LYS A 287 -48.44 13.53 3.91
N ASN A 288 -47.70 13.09 2.90
CA ASN A 288 -46.83 11.91 3.00
C ASN A 288 -45.36 12.29 3.11
N HIS A 289 -44.59 11.42 3.76
CA HIS A 289 -43.13 11.46 3.66
C HIS A 289 -42.70 11.15 2.23
N SER A 290 -41.48 11.55 1.86
CA SER A 290 -40.91 11.29 0.54
C SER A 290 -41.69 11.89 -0.63
N ALA A 291 -42.44 12.98 -0.41
CA ALA A 291 -43.17 13.62 -1.49
C ALA A 291 -42.24 14.20 -2.55
N THR A 292 -42.58 13.99 -3.82
CA THR A 292 -41.84 14.53 -4.98
C THR A 292 -42.47 15.81 -5.52
N THR A 293 -43.70 16.10 -5.12
CA THR A 293 -44.46 17.30 -5.47
C THR A 293 -45.48 17.59 -4.38
N CYS A 294 -46.08 18.78 -4.40
CA CYS A 294 -47.20 19.13 -3.53
C CYS A 294 -48.51 19.09 -4.31
N GLU A 295 -49.55 18.60 -3.65
CA GLU A 295 -50.92 18.59 -4.16
C GLU A 295 -51.54 19.97 -4.00
N LYS A 296 -52.40 20.38 -4.94
CA LYS A 296 -53.11 21.67 -4.87
C LYS A 296 -54.36 21.52 -4.01
N CYS A 297 -54.70 22.56 -3.25
CA CYS A 297 -56.02 22.63 -2.60
C CYS A 297 -57.12 22.93 -3.62
N ASP A 298 -58.27 22.29 -3.44
CA ASP A 298 -59.47 22.61 -4.20
C ASP A 298 -60.08 23.90 -3.68
N SER A 299 -60.37 24.85 -4.57
CA SER A 299 -61.01 26.11 -4.18
C SER A 299 -62.43 25.84 -3.64
N PRO A 300 -62.87 26.50 -2.55
CA PRO A 300 -62.26 27.67 -1.90
C PRO A 300 -61.34 27.36 -0.70
N GLU A 301 -60.84 26.13 -0.58
CA GLU A 301 -59.85 25.77 0.44
C GLU A 301 -58.44 26.21 0.03
N THR A 302 -57.62 26.54 1.02
CA THR A 302 -56.23 26.91 0.84
C THR A 302 -55.38 26.42 2.01
N SER A 303 -54.08 26.67 1.95
CA SER A 303 -53.12 26.20 2.93
C SER A 303 -52.00 27.23 3.15
N SER A 304 -51.35 27.18 4.30
CA SER A 304 -50.12 27.93 4.55
C SER A 304 -48.89 27.27 3.90
N ILE A 305 -47.77 27.97 3.85
CA ILE A 305 -46.50 27.38 3.40
C ILE A 305 -46.14 26.20 4.32
N GLY A 306 -45.76 25.07 3.74
CA GLY A 306 -45.38 23.88 4.49
C GLY A 306 -46.54 23.07 5.06
N ALA A 307 -47.77 23.27 4.57
CA ALA A 307 -48.94 22.60 5.10
C ALA A 307 -49.01 21.12 4.70
N VAL A 308 -49.62 20.31 5.59
CA VAL A 308 -49.91 18.89 5.37
C VAL A 308 -51.35 18.63 4.92
N ASP A 309 -52.22 19.64 4.93
CA ASP A 309 -53.62 19.54 4.51
C ASP A 309 -54.20 20.93 4.17
N CYS A 310 -55.38 20.96 3.57
CA CYS A 310 -56.12 22.18 3.19
C CYS A 310 -57.03 22.67 4.33
N SER A 311 -56.42 23.27 5.35
CA SER A 311 -57.13 23.70 6.57
C SER A 311 -57.53 25.18 6.60
N MET A 312 -57.11 25.99 5.62
CA MET A 312 -57.46 27.41 5.52
C MET A 312 -58.50 27.65 4.43
N CYS A 313 -59.12 28.83 4.45
CA CYS A 313 -60.06 29.28 3.41
C CYS A 313 -59.48 30.47 2.65
N GLU A 314 -59.79 30.55 1.36
CA GLU A 314 -59.47 31.72 0.55
C GLU A 314 -60.15 32.99 1.09
N LYS A 315 -59.71 34.15 0.63
CA LYS A 315 -60.31 35.43 1.03
C LYS A 315 -61.81 35.42 0.71
N TYR A 316 -62.62 35.99 1.60
CA TYR A 316 -64.09 36.01 1.55
C TYR A 316 -64.78 34.68 1.89
N TYR A 317 -64.04 33.69 2.40
CA TYR A 317 -64.59 32.46 2.96
C TYR A 317 -64.14 32.30 4.42
N TYR A 318 -64.96 31.65 5.25
CA TYR A 318 -64.65 31.29 6.63
C TYR A 318 -64.86 29.79 6.88
N ARG A 319 -64.13 29.24 7.86
CA ARG A 319 -64.21 27.81 8.21
C ARG A 319 -65.47 27.55 9.04
N HIS A 320 -66.30 26.61 8.61
CA HIS A 320 -67.52 26.19 9.31
C HIS A 320 -67.88 24.74 8.97
N ASP A 321 -68.09 23.91 10.01
CA ASP A 321 -68.33 22.46 9.90
C ASP A 321 -67.31 21.73 9.00
N GLY A 322 -66.03 22.09 9.15
CA GLY A 322 -64.94 21.47 8.39
C GLY A 322 -64.85 21.89 6.93
N LYS A 323 -65.74 22.76 6.43
CA LYS A 323 -65.75 23.29 5.05
C LYS A 323 -65.56 24.79 5.04
N CYS A 324 -65.17 25.33 3.89
CA CYS A 324 -65.13 26.78 3.66
C CYS A 324 -66.50 27.27 3.15
N LYS A 325 -67.12 28.20 3.88
CA LYS A 325 -68.38 28.88 3.51
C LYS A 325 -68.11 30.34 3.15
N GLU A 326 -68.82 30.87 2.16
CA GLU A 326 -68.72 32.27 1.76
C GLU A 326 -69.17 33.19 2.90
N CYS A 327 -68.46 34.29 3.12
CA CYS A 327 -68.82 35.29 4.13
C CYS A 327 -70.18 35.94 3.78
N PRO A 328 -71.05 36.20 4.77
CA PRO A 328 -72.26 36.98 4.53
C PRO A 328 -71.91 38.36 3.95
N LYS A 329 -72.75 38.82 3.01
CA LYS A 329 -72.63 40.16 2.42
C LYS A 329 -72.98 41.25 3.43
#